data_AF-A0A9D5USJ3-F1
#
_entry.id   AF-A0A9D5USJ3-F1
#
_cell.length_a   1.000
_cell.length_b   1.000
_cell.length_c   1.000
_cell.angle_alpha   90.00
_cell.angle_beta   90.00
_cell.angle_gamma   90.00
#
_symmetry.space_group_name_H-M   'P 1'
#
loop_
_entity.id
_entity.type
_entity.pdbx_description
1 polymer ?
#
loop_
_entity_poly.entity_id
_entity_poly.type
_entity_poly.pdbx_seq_one_letter_code
_entity_poly.pdbx_strand_id
1 'polypeptide(L)'
;MADRSRPPADPHRECQPMTPAFAYLQARLQARHGQRLDEHGWRRLEMVMPYRLFLKNARETALAPWLQTIGEQDEPALLEQRLHETLQQTILDLCHWSPPPWQEAIRWTRHLWLLPAWQHHWRGETLPPGLTLPSDPALHTLETAWRSGTPLLESWLLQWQKLCPKQHNKESRTLEQLLLILQQHRQLFVALPDPAAARQARLLLQQTLREQFRRASGMPAAIFTYLALLALDWERLRGNLLLRALYHDSAEEAQ
;
A
#
# COMPACT_ATOMS: atom_id res chain seq x y z
N MET A 1 23.73 58.54 -4.89
CA MET A 1 23.03 57.66 -3.94
C MET A 1 22.19 56.70 -4.74
N ALA A 2 22.47 55.42 -4.57
CA ALA A 2 21.88 54.31 -5.30
C ALA A 2 20.45 54.01 -4.84
N ASP A 3 19.57 53.65 -5.79
CA ASP A 3 18.81 52.40 -5.67
C ASP A 3 18.27 51.99 -7.07
N ARG A 4 19.06 51.16 -7.76
CA ARG A 4 18.61 50.33 -8.88
C ARG A 4 18.87 48.90 -8.44
N SER A 5 17.88 48.20 -7.90
CA SER A 5 17.78 46.73 -7.93
C SER A 5 16.47 46.25 -7.28
N ARG A 6 15.34 46.47 -7.97
CA ARG A 6 14.17 45.60 -7.76
C ARG A 6 14.22 44.54 -8.85
N PRO A 7 14.48 43.25 -8.55
CA PRO A 7 14.45 42.22 -9.58
C PRO A 7 13.04 42.14 -10.18
N PRO A 8 12.91 41.88 -11.50
CA PRO A 8 11.60 41.67 -12.10
C PRO A 8 10.93 40.48 -11.43
N ALA A 9 9.66 40.64 -11.08
CA ALA A 9 8.82 39.56 -10.59
C ALA A 9 8.84 38.42 -11.63
N ASP A 10 9.29 37.24 -11.20
CA ASP A 10 9.38 36.04 -12.01
C ASP A 10 7.98 35.66 -12.55
N PRO A 11 7.73 35.72 -13.86
CA PRO A 11 6.42 35.42 -14.45
C PRO A 11 6.09 33.91 -14.42
N HIS A 12 6.99 33.05 -13.96
CA HIS A 12 6.78 31.60 -13.90
C HIS A 12 6.21 31.08 -12.58
N ARG A 13 5.70 31.96 -11.71
CA ARG A 13 4.89 31.54 -10.54
C ARG A 13 3.43 31.25 -10.93
N GLU A 14 3.21 30.75 -12.14
CA GLU A 14 1.92 30.19 -12.53
C GLU A 14 1.74 28.88 -11.78
N CYS A 15 0.83 28.88 -10.80
CA CYS A 15 0.24 27.64 -10.31
C CYS A 15 -0.41 26.94 -11.52
N GLN A 16 0.31 26.02 -12.15
CA GLN A 16 -0.26 25.23 -13.23
C GLN A 16 -1.55 24.58 -12.72
N PRO A 17 -2.66 24.72 -13.46
CA PRO A 17 -3.91 24.07 -13.07
C PRO A 17 -3.68 22.56 -13.05
N MET A 18 -4.31 21.87 -12.08
CA MET A 18 -4.34 20.41 -12.05
C MET A 18 -4.71 19.90 -13.44
N THR A 19 -3.88 19.02 -14.02
CA THR A 19 -4.22 18.45 -15.32
C THR A 19 -5.55 17.68 -15.20
N PRO A 20 -6.37 17.61 -16.26
CA PRO A 20 -7.65 16.89 -16.21
C PRO A 20 -7.51 15.44 -15.76
N ALA A 21 -6.40 14.79 -16.12
CA ALA A 21 -6.07 13.44 -15.68
C ALA A 21 -5.87 13.34 -14.15
N PHE A 22 -5.19 14.31 -13.54
CA PHE A 22 -5.06 14.36 -12.08
C PHE A 22 -6.37 14.72 -11.38
N ALA A 23 -7.21 15.58 -11.96
CA ALA A 23 -8.53 15.86 -11.39
C ALA A 23 -9.43 14.62 -11.39
N TYR A 24 -9.45 13.86 -12.49
CA TYR A 24 -10.17 12.59 -12.57
C TYR A 24 -9.65 11.55 -11.57
N LEU A 25 -8.33 11.38 -11.50
CA LEU A 25 -7.70 10.47 -10.54
C LEU A 25 -8.03 10.89 -9.09
N GLN A 26 -7.92 12.19 -8.78
CA GLN A 26 -8.24 12.73 -7.46
C GLN A 26 -9.68 12.43 -7.08
N ALA A 27 -10.64 12.64 -7.99
CA ALA A 27 -12.05 12.32 -7.74
C ALA A 27 -12.26 10.83 -7.44
N ARG A 28 -11.61 9.94 -8.20
CA ARG A 28 -11.67 8.48 -7.94
C ARG A 28 -11.02 8.09 -6.62
N LEU A 29 -9.85 8.66 -6.31
CA LEU A 29 -9.15 8.42 -5.04
C LEU A 29 -9.98 8.89 -3.86
N GLN A 30 -10.62 10.05 -3.94
CA GLN A 30 -11.51 10.56 -2.89
C GLN A 30 -12.76 9.68 -2.73
N ALA A 31 -13.40 9.28 -3.83
CA ALA A 31 -14.55 8.39 -3.79
C ALA A 31 -14.20 7.04 -3.13
N ARG A 32 -13.09 6.41 -3.52
CA ARG A 32 -12.61 5.17 -2.92
C ARG A 32 -12.18 5.35 -1.47
N HIS A 33 -11.47 6.44 -1.16
CA HIS A 33 -11.08 6.75 0.22
C HIS A 33 -12.30 6.93 1.13
N GLY A 34 -13.36 7.60 0.65
CA GLY A 34 -14.62 7.79 1.40
C GLY A 34 -15.42 6.51 1.62
N GLN A 35 -15.23 5.48 0.79
CA GLN A 35 -15.86 4.18 0.97
C GLN A 35 -15.16 3.32 2.02
N ARG A 36 -13.92 3.62 2.40
CA ARG A 36 -13.14 2.77 3.32
C ARG A 36 -13.82 2.59 4.67
N LEU A 37 -13.66 1.40 5.24
CA LEU A 37 -14.15 1.11 6.58
C LEU A 37 -13.40 1.98 7.60
N ASP A 38 -14.15 2.63 8.49
CA ASP A 38 -13.59 3.41 9.57
C ASP A 38 -13.20 2.53 10.76
N GLU A 39 -12.58 3.13 11.78
CA GLU A 39 -12.09 2.35 12.93
C GLU A 39 -13.23 1.70 13.72
N HIS A 40 -14.39 2.36 13.80
CA HIS A 40 -15.55 1.79 14.47
C HIS A 40 -16.12 0.59 13.70
N GLY A 41 -16.24 0.71 12.37
CA GLY A 41 -16.63 -0.39 11.50
C GLY A 41 -15.70 -1.58 11.62
N TRP A 42 -14.39 -1.35 11.62
CA TRP A 42 -13.40 -2.40 11.85
C TRP A 42 -13.57 -3.09 13.20
N ARG A 43 -13.69 -2.33 14.30
CA ARG A 43 -13.86 -2.92 15.65
C ARG A 43 -15.09 -3.80 15.74
N ARG A 44 -16.22 -3.36 15.17
CA ARG A 44 -17.45 -4.17 15.12
C ARG A 44 -17.23 -5.48 14.37
N LEU A 45 -16.52 -5.42 13.23
CA LEU A 45 -16.24 -6.61 12.43
C LEU A 45 -15.29 -7.57 13.15
N GLU A 46 -14.26 -7.06 13.83
CA GLU A 46 -13.28 -7.87 14.55
C GLU A 46 -13.85 -8.61 15.77
N MET A 47 -14.97 -8.15 16.34
CA MET A 47 -15.69 -8.85 17.40
C MET A 47 -16.39 -10.13 16.91
N VAL A 48 -16.57 -10.29 15.60
CA VAL A 48 -17.18 -11.48 15.02
C VAL A 48 -16.16 -12.61 14.99
N MET A 49 -16.40 -13.66 15.78
CA MET A 49 -15.43 -14.73 15.98
C MET A 49 -15.47 -15.84 14.91
N PRO A 50 -16.63 -16.45 14.56
CA PRO A 50 -16.64 -17.55 13.60
C PRO A 50 -16.24 -17.07 12.20
N TYR A 51 -15.38 -17.84 11.50
CA TYR A 51 -14.87 -17.48 10.17
C TYR A 51 -15.98 -17.18 9.16
N ARG A 52 -16.96 -18.08 9.02
CA ARG A 52 -18.06 -17.91 8.06
C ARG A 52 -18.93 -16.69 8.36
N LEU A 53 -19.21 -16.43 9.64
CA LEU A 53 -19.98 -15.25 10.05
C LEU A 53 -19.19 -13.96 9.83
N PHE A 54 -17.87 -13.98 10.10
CA PHE A 54 -16.98 -12.87 9.78
C PHE A 54 -16.98 -12.57 8.29
N LEU A 55 -16.83 -13.59 7.43
CA LEU A 55 -16.79 -13.43 5.98
C LEU A 55 -18.12 -12.86 5.45
N LYS A 56 -19.25 -13.38 5.93
CA LYS A 56 -20.58 -12.86 5.59
C LYS A 56 -20.72 -11.38 5.96
N ASN A 57 -20.42 -11.04 7.22
CA ASN A 57 -20.54 -9.66 7.70
C ASN A 57 -19.56 -8.73 6.97
N ALA A 58 -18.34 -9.19 6.67
CA ALA A 58 -17.35 -8.39 5.96
C ALA A 58 -17.77 -8.09 4.51
N ARG A 59 -18.44 -9.03 3.83
CA ARG A 59 -19.02 -8.83 2.49
C ARG A 59 -20.17 -7.82 2.46
N GLU A 60 -20.81 -7.54 3.59
CA GLU A 60 -21.83 -6.49 3.71
C GLU A 60 -21.23 -5.08 3.95
N THR A 61 -19.89 -4.99 3.99
CA THR A 61 -19.18 -3.72 4.19
C THR A 61 -18.42 -3.28 2.93
N ALA A 62 -17.69 -2.18 3.05
CA ALA A 62 -16.74 -1.71 2.04
C ALA A 62 -15.62 -2.70 1.68
N LEU A 63 -15.44 -3.77 2.45
CA LEU A 63 -14.46 -4.82 2.19
C LEU A 63 -14.95 -5.82 1.12
N ALA A 64 -16.23 -5.79 0.73
CA ALA A 64 -16.80 -6.72 -0.25
C ALA A 64 -15.94 -6.94 -1.51
N PRO A 65 -15.37 -5.90 -2.15
CA PRO A 65 -14.54 -6.09 -3.35
C PRO A 65 -13.31 -6.96 -3.11
N TRP A 66 -12.76 -6.97 -1.88
CA TRP A 66 -11.62 -7.79 -1.49
C TRP A 66 -11.96 -9.25 -1.24
N LEU A 67 -13.26 -9.56 -1.08
CA LEU A 67 -13.77 -10.84 -0.60
C LEU A 67 -14.59 -11.59 -1.65
N GLN A 68 -14.77 -11.02 -2.86
CA GLN A 68 -15.60 -11.61 -3.92
C GLN A 68 -15.09 -12.97 -4.37
N THR A 69 -13.77 -13.13 -4.40
CA THR A 69 -13.11 -14.35 -4.85
C THR A 69 -12.91 -15.35 -3.72
N ILE A 70 -13.09 -14.97 -2.45
CA ILE A 70 -12.80 -15.83 -1.30
C ILE A 70 -14.01 -16.71 -0.99
N GLY A 71 -13.80 -18.01 -0.84
CA GLY A 71 -14.78 -19.02 -0.46
C GLY A 71 -14.87 -19.23 1.05
N GLU A 72 -15.98 -19.83 1.49
CA GLU A 72 -16.23 -20.17 2.91
C GLU A 72 -15.47 -21.41 3.39
N GLN A 73 -14.90 -22.17 2.45
CA GLN A 73 -14.12 -23.40 2.69
C GLN A 73 -12.72 -23.29 2.07
N ASP A 74 -12.27 -22.08 1.73
CA ASP A 74 -10.93 -21.90 1.18
C ASP A 74 -9.90 -22.25 2.26
N GLU A 75 -8.99 -23.16 1.93
CA GLU A 75 -7.82 -23.43 2.75
C GLU A 75 -6.98 -22.15 2.92
N PRO A 76 -6.23 -21.99 4.04
CA PRO A 76 -5.43 -20.80 4.31
C PRO A 76 -4.47 -20.40 3.16
N ALA A 77 -3.89 -21.39 2.46
CA ALA A 77 -3.01 -21.16 1.31
C ALA A 77 -3.75 -20.50 0.14
N LEU A 78 -4.94 -21.01 -0.19
CA LEU A 78 -5.76 -20.48 -1.28
C LEU A 78 -6.31 -19.09 -0.94
N LEU A 79 -6.65 -18.86 0.34
CA LEU A 79 -7.07 -17.56 0.84
C LEU A 79 -5.96 -16.51 0.67
N GLU A 80 -4.73 -16.87 1.04
CA GLU A 80 -3.55 -16.00 0.89
C GLU A 80 -3.28 -15.66 -0.58
N GLN A 81 -3.40 -16.65 -1.47
CA GLN A 81 -3.26 -16.46 -2.90
C GLN A 81 -4.27 -15.43 -3.43
N ARG A 82 -5.56 -15.63 -3.14
CA ARG A 82 -6.66 -14.79 -3.63
C ARG A 82 -6.60 -13.36 -3.10
N LEU A 83 -6.19 -13.18 -1.84
CA LEU A 83 -5.95 -11.86 -1.26
C LEU A 83 -4.84 -11.10 -1.97
N HIS A 84 -3.75 -11.79 -2.31
CA HIS A 84 -2.65 -11.19 -3.06
C HIS A 84 -3.09 -10.83 -4.49
N GLU A 85 -3.75 -11.74 -5.21
CA GLU A 85 -4.26 -11.48 -6.56
C GLU A 85 -5.17 -10.24 -6.59
N THR A 86 -6.06 -10.11 -5.60
CA THR A 86 -6.98 -8.96 -5.49
C THR A 86 -6.25 -7.65 -5.20
N LEU A 87 -5.20 -7.67 -4.37
CA LEU A 87 -4.32 -6.52 -4.14
C LEU A 87 -3.60 -6.10 -5.43
N GLN A 88 -3.03 -7.08 -6.13
CA GLN A 88 -2.31 -6.87 -7.39
C GLN A 88 -3.22 -6.24 -8.45
N GLN A 89 -4.45 -6.74 -8.59
CA GLN A 89 -5.45 -6.17 -9.50
C GLN A 89 -5.83 -4.75 -9.08
N THR A 90 -6.01 -4.49 -7.79
CA THR A 90 -6.35 -3.14 -7.30
C THR A 90 -5.26 -2.11 -7.62
N ILE A 91 -3.99 -2.50 -7.54
CA ILE A 91 -2.86 -1.63 -7.92
C ILE A 91 -2.84 -1.40 -9.44
N LEU A 92 -3.14 -2.42 -10.24
CA LEU A 92 -3.25 -2.31 -11.70
C LEU A 92 -4.39 -1.39 -12.15
N ASP A 93 -5.56 -1.48 -11.51
CA ASP A 93 -6.67 -0.56 -11.76
C ASP A 93 -6.27 0.89 -11.48
N LEU A 94 -5.55 1.12 -10.37
CA LEU A 94 -5.05 2.45 -10.02
C LEU A 94 -4.02 2.94 -11.04
N CYS A 95 -3.13 2.07 -11.49
CA CYS A 95 -2.17 2.36 -12.56
C CYS A 95 -2.90 2.81 -13.83
N HIS A 96 -3.97 2.10 -14.23
CA HIS A 96 -4.75 2.43 -15.43
C HIS A 96 -5.41 3.83 -15.36
N TRP A 97 -5.88 4.28 -14.20
CA TRP A 97 -6.45 5.63 -14.06
C TRP A 97 -5.40 6.74 -13.90
N SER A 98 -4.14 6.35 -13.67
CA SER A 98 -3.09 7.31 -13.38
C SER A 98 -2.48 7.87 -14.67
N PRO A 99 -1.99 9.12 -14.63
CA PRO A 99 -1.30 9.72 -15.76
C PRO A 99 -0.14 8.84 -16.25
N PRO A 100 0.07 8.67 -17.57
CA PRO A 100 1.09 7.80 -18.13
C PRO A 100 2.49 7.94 -17.51
N PRO A 101 3.00 9.15 -17.21
CA PRO A 101 4.33 9.32 -16.61
C PRO A 101 4.50 8.64 -15.24
N TRP A 102 3.41 8.37 -14.53
CA TRP A 102 3.42 7.78 -13.19
C TRP A 102 3.12 6.29 -13.16
N GLN A 103 2.68 5.71 -14.29
CA GLN A 103 2.20 4.34 -14.34
C GLN A 103 3.28 3.32 -13.95
N GLU A 104 4.51 3.50 -14.41
CA GLU A 104 5.62 2.59 -14.06
C GLU A 104 5.96 2.64 -12.57
N ALA A 105 6.03 3.84 -11.99
CA ALA A 105 6.27 4.00 -10.55
C ALA A 105 5.17 3.34 -9.70
N ILE A 106 3.91 3.42 -10.15
CA ILE A 106 2.77 2.77 -9.47
C ILE A 106 2.83 1.25 -9.67
N ARG A 107 3.07 0.77 -10.89
CA ARG A 107 3.18 -0.67 -11.18
C ARG A 107 4.30 -1.31 -10.36
N TRP A 108 5.40 -0.60 -10.16
CA TRP A 108 6.52 -1.06 -9.35
C TRP A 108 6.17 -1.29 -7.87
N THR A 109 5.15 -0.62 -7.33
CA THR A 109 4.65 -0.84 -5.95
C THR A 109 4.07 -2.23 -5.72
N ARG A 110 3.69 -2.94 -6.79
CA ARG A 110 3.23 -4.32 -6.74
C ARG A 110 4.27 -5.28 -6.15
N HIS A 111 5.55 -4.96 -6.33
CA HIS A 111 6.67 -5.79 -5.86
C HIS A 111 7.02 -5.57 -4.39
N LEU A 112 6.64 -4.41 -3.82
CA LEU A 112 6.97 -4.05 -2.43
C LEU A 112 6.47 -5.10 -1.42
N TRP A 113 5.25 -5.60 -1.67
CA TRP A 113 4.56 -6.60 -0.87
C TRP A 113 5.22 -7.98 -0.89
N LEU A 114 5.89 -8.28 -2.01
CA LEU A 114 6.49 -9.58 -2.29
C LEU A 114 7.98 -9.59 -1.98
N LEU A 115 8.57 -8.49 -1.50
CA LEU A 115 10.01 -8.43 -1.20
C LEU A 115 10.47 -9.55 -0.26
N PRO A 116 9.77 -9.86 0.86
CA PRO A 116 10.19 -10.97 1.71
C PRO A 116 10.15 -12.30 0.96
N ALA A 117 9.12 -12.53 0.15
CA ALA A 117 8.98 -13.77 -0.62
C ALA A 117 10.05 -13.92 -1.71
N TRP A 118 10.42 -12.83 -2.39
CA TRP A 118 11.56 -12.81 -3.31
C TRP A 118 12.87 -13.12 -2.59
N GLN A 119 13.06 -12.57 -1.39
CA GLN A 119 14.23 -12.85 -0.56
C GLN A 119 14.30 -14.32 -0.14
N HIS A 120 13.20 -14.94 0.25
CA HIS A 120 13.14 -16.39 0.53
C HIS A 120 13.46 -17.21 -0.72
N HIS A 121 12.84 -16.87 -1.86
CA HIS A 121 13.08 -17.55 -3.13
C HIS A 121 14.55 -17.50 -3.57
N TRP A 122 15.19 -16.33 -3.50
CA TRP A 122 16.60 -16.18 -3.89
C TRP A 122 17.58 -16.83 -2.90
N ARG A 123 17.17 -17.09 -1.66
CA ARG A 123 17.93 -17.92 -0.72
C ARG A 123 17.77 -19.42 -0.98
N GLY A 124 16.86 -19.82 -1.87
CA GLY A 124 16.51 -21.22 -2.11
C GLY A 124 15.56 -21.81 -1.07
N GLU A 125 14.89 -20.96 -0.29
CA GLU A 125 13.89 -21.38 0.69
C GLU A 125 12.54 -21.62 0.00
N THR A 126 11.73 -22.52 0.55
CA THR A 126 10.39 -22.80 0.01
C THR A 126 9.47 -21.61 0.27
N LEU A 127 8.74 -21.21 -0.76
CA LEU A 127 7.74 -20.17 -0.63
C LEU A 127 6.57 -20.62 0.26
N PRO A 128 5.93 -19.70 0.98
CA PRO A 128 4.68 -19.98 1.67
C PRO A 128 3.64 -20.59 0.70
N PRO A 129 2.84 -21.57 1.16
CA PRO A 129 1.78 -22.17 0.34
C PRO A 129 0.83 -21.11 -0.25
N GLY A 130 0.46 -21.28 -1.51
CA GLY A 130 -0.43 -20.35 -2.23
C GLY A 130 0.22 -19.06 -2.73
N LEU A 131 1.47 -18.78 -2.36
CA LEU A 131 2.16 -17.60 -2.86
C LEU A 131 2.85 -17.88 -4.21
N THR A 132 2.35 -17.24 -5.26
CA THR A 132 3.00 -17.27 -6.58
C THR A 132 3.74 -15.97 -6.84
N LEU A 133 5.01 -16.08 -7.23
CA LEU A 133 5.83 -14.93 -7.56
C LEU A 133 5.68 -14.56 -9.05
N PRO A 134 5.33 -13.30 -9.39
CA PRO A 134 5.18 -12.89 -10.77
C PRO A 134 6.53 -12.83 -11.47
N SER A 135 6.61 -13.34 -12.71
CA SER A 135 7.80 -13.11 -13.52
C SER A 135 7.78 -11.68 -14.06
N ASP A 136 8.75 -10.86 -13.64
CA ASP A 136 8.95 -9.50 -14.16
C ASP A 136 10.45 -9.29 -14.41
N PRO A 137 10.88 -8.98 -15.65
CA PRO A 137 12.29 -8.77 -15.95
C PRO A 137 12.92 -7.62 -15.14
N ALA A 138 12.12 -6.65 -14.67
CA ALA A 138 12.63 -5.56 -13.84
C ALA A 138 13.12 -6.03 -12.45
N LEU A 139 12.73 -7.23 -12.02
CA LEU A 139 13.23 -7.83 -10.77
C LEU A 139 14.69 -8.28 -10.86
N HIS A 140 15.24 -8.45 -12.07
CA HIS A 140 16.65 -8.82 -12.23
C HIS A 140 17.59 -7.74 -11.65
N THR A 141 17.19 -6.47 -11.73
CA THR A 141 17.94 -5.37 -11.10
C THR A 141 17.91 -5.45 -9.57
N LEU A 142 16.81 -5.94 -8.99
CA LEU A 142 16.72 -6.16 -7.54
C LEU A 142 17.53 -7.38 -7.09
N GLU A 143 17.45 -8.47 -7.84
CA GLU A 143 18.22 -9.69 -7.58
C GLU A 143 19.72 -9.42 -7.59
N THR A 144 20.21 -8.71 -8.60
CA THR A 144 21.63 -8.33 -8.72
C THR A 144 22.08 -7.44 -7.57
N ALA A 145 21.28 -6.44 -7.19
CA ALA A 145 21.58 -5.57 -6.06
C ALA A 145 21.58 -6.34 -4.72
N TRP A 146 20.63 -7.25 -4.53
CA TRP A 146 20.56 -8.10 -3.34
C TRP A 146 21.78 -9.03 -3.24
N ARG A 147 22.19 -9.68 -4.35
CA ARG A 147 23.40 -10.51 -4.41
C ARG A 147 24.68 -9.73 -4.13
N SER A 148 24.70 -8.44 -4.44
CA SER A 148 25.82 -7.54 -4.10
C SER A 148 25.85 -7.08 -2.64
N GLY A 149 24.88 -7.52 -1.81
CA GLY A 149 24.79 -7.19 -0.39
C GLY A 149 23.96 -5.95 -0.05
N THR A 150 23.30 -5.33 -1.03
CA THR A 150 22.44 -4.16 -0.78
C THR A 150 21.11 -4.60 -0.14
N PRO A 151 20.60 -3.91 0.89
CA PRO A 151 19.28 -4.22 1.45
C PRO A 151 18.17 -4.11 0.40
N LEU A 152 17.33 -5.14 0.30
CA LEU A 152 16.35 -5.27 -0.77
C LEU A 152 15.35 -4.09 -0.82
N LEU A 153 14.91 -3.58 0.33
CA LEU A 153 14.02 -2.41 0.37
C LEU A 153 14.71 -1.16 -0.18
N GLU A 154 16.01 -0.97 0.08
CA GLU A 154 16.75 0.19 -0.41
C GLU A 154 16.92 0.11 -1.93
N SER A 155 17.25 -1.07 -2.47
CA SER A 155 17.28 -1.31 -3.91
C SER A 155 15.92 -1.06 -4.56
N TRP A 156 14.83 -1.53 -3.92
CA TRP A 156 13.46 -1.27 -4.38
C TRP A 156 13.13 0.22 -4.39
N LEU A 157 13.49 0.94 -3.33
CA LEU A 157 13.23 2.38 -3.20
C LEU A 157 14.01 3.18 -4.24
N LEU A 158 15.29 2.86 -4.47
CA LEU A 158 16.11 3.51 -5.48
C LEU A 158 15.52 3.32 -6.89
N GLN A 159 15.07 2.11 -7.20
CA GLN A 159 14.43 1.85 -8.50
C GLN A 159 13.09 2.59 -8.62
N TRP A 160 12.28 2.59 -7.57
CA TRP A 160 11.03 3.34 -7.54
C TRP A 160 11.24 4.85 -7.77
N GLN A 161 12.26 5.45 -7.14
CA GLN A 161 12.61 6.86 -7.33
C GLN A 161 13.04 7.16 -8.77
N LYS A 162 13.79 6.25 -9.43
CA LYS A 162 14.18 6.39 -10.84
C LYS A 162 12.98 6.32 -11.80
N LEU A 163 11.96 5.54 -11.46
CA LEU A 163 10.73 5.41 -12.24
C LEU A 163 9.78 6.59 -12.04
N CYS A 164 9.96 7.38 -10.99
CA CYS A 164 9.17 8.59 -10.79
C CYS A 164 9.58 9.65 -11.82
N PRO A 165 8.61 10.32 -12.49
CA PRO A 165 8.93 11.37 -13.44
C PRO A 165 9.55 12.58 -12.72
N LYS A 166 10.19 13.46 -13.50
CA LYS A 166 10.68 14.75 -12.98
C LYS A 166 9.51 15.54 -12.41
N GLN A 167 9.68 16.00 -11.19
CA GLN A 167 8.64 16.63 -10.38
C GLN A 167 8.96 18.10 -10.15
N HIS A 168 7.93 18.88 -9.86
CA HIS A 168 8.12 20.21 -9.30
C HIS A 168 8.54 20.12 -7.82
N ASN A 169 9.27 21.12 -7.32
CA ASN A 169 9.79 21.16 -5.95
C ASN A 169 8.74 20.86 -4.86
N LYS A 170 7.48 21.28 -5.06
CA LYS A 170 6.39 21.02 -4.11
C LYS A 170 5.96 19.55 -4.11
N GLU A 171 5.89 18.93 -5.28
CA GLU A 171 5.51 17.52 -5.45
C GLU A 171 6.58 16.61 -4.84
N SER A 172 7.86 16.90 -5.12
CA SER A 172 9.01 16.18 -4.54
C SER A 172 9.00 16.24 -3.02
N ARG A 173 8.85 17.44 -2.43
CA ARG A 173 8.74 17.59 -0.98
C ARG A 173 7.58 16.80 -0.37
N THR A 174 6.44 16.76 -1.05
CA THR A 174 5.26 16.04 -0.55
C THR A 174 5.48 14.52 -0.61
N LEU A 175 6.19 14.04 -1.63
CA LEU A 175 6.58 12.64 -1.77
C LEU A 175 7.66 12.24 -0.76
N GLU A 176 8.68 13.08 -0.57
CA GLU A 176 9.72 12.93 0.47
C GLU A 176 9.10 12.87 1.87
N GLN A 177 8.12 13.73 2.16
CA GLN A 177 7.39 13.70 3.42
C GLN A 177 6.68 12.36 3.65
N LEU A 178 6.07 11.79 2.60
CA LEU A 178 5.45 10.46 2.68
C LEU A 178 6.51 9.39 2.98
N LEU A 179 7.65 9.40 2.27
CA LEU A 179 8.74 8.46 2.52
C LEU A 179 9.25 8.56 3.96
N LEU A 180 9.42 9.78 4.47
CA LEU A 180 9.86 10.03 5.84
C LEU A 180 8.86 9.44 6.85
N ILE A 181 7.56 9.65 6.66
CA ILE A 181 6.50 9.08 7.51
C ILE A 181 6.62 7.54 7.54
N LEU A 182 6.77 6.90 6.38
CA LEU A 182 6.86 5.44 6.27
C LEU A 182 8.15 4.88 6.86
N GLN A 183 9.28 5.56 6.65
CA GLN A 183 10.58 5.16 7.21
C GLN A 183 10.59 5.28 8.74
N GLN A 184 10.10 6.38 9.29
CA GLN A 184 9.99 6.59 10.73
C GLN A 184 9.08 5.53 11.35
N HIS A 185 7.92 5.25 10.72
CA HIS A 185 7.04 4.19 11.19
C HIS A 185 7.75 2.84 11.19
N ARG A 186 8.45 2.47 10.12
CA ARG A 186 9.19 1.20 10.05
C ARG A 186 10.22 1.07 11.19
N GLN A 187 11.00 2.11 11.43
CA GLN A 187 12.01 2.12 12.49
C GLN A 187 11.38 1.97 13.87
N LEU A 188 10.31 2.71 14.14
CA LEU A 188 9.55 2.60 15.39
C LEU A 188 8.95 1.21 15.55
N PHE A 189 8.34 0.66 14.49
CA PHE A 189 7.58 -0.58 14.53
C PHE A 189 8.44 -1.80 14.90
N VAL A 190 9.70 -1.83 14.44
CA VAL A 190 10.68 -2.90 14.78
C VAL A 190 11.00 -2.93 16.28
N ALA A 191 10.93 -1.80 16.98
CA ALA A 191 11.27 -1.69 18.38
C ALA A 191 10.09 -1.92 19.34
N LEU A 192 8.89 -2.24 18.82
CA LEU A 192 7.69 -2.36 19.66
C LEU A 192 7.68 -3.68 20.45
N PRO A 193 7.33 -3.62 21.75
CA PRO A 193 7.47 -4.78 22.65
C PRO A 193 6.30 -5.77 22.56
N ASP A 194 5.11 -5.31 22.18
CA ASP A 194 3.89 -6.13 22.23
C ASP A 194 2.88 -5.83 21.11
N PRO A 195 1.90 -6.72 20.88
CA PRO A 195 0.89 -6.56 19.83
C PRO A 195 -0.04 -5.35 20.01
N ALA A 196 -0.29 -4.89 21.24
CA ALA A 196 -1.16 -3.75 21.50
C ALA A 196 -0.48 -2.43 21.10
N ALA A 197 0.81 -2.29 21.43
CA ALA A 197 1.66 -1.20 20.96
C ALA A 197 1.75 -1.20 19.42
N ALA A 198 1.92 -2.37 18.80
CA ALA A 198 1.90 -2.52 17.34
C ALA A 198 0.58 -2.08 16.71
N ARG A 199 -0.56 -2.41 17.34
CA ARG A 199 -1.88 -1.94 16.90
C ARG A 199 -1.98 -0.42 17.00
N GLN A 200 -1.59 0.17 18.13
CA GLN A 200 -1.64 1.61 18.34
C GLN A 200 -0.74 2.36 17.34
N ALA A 201 0.45 1.85 17.06
CA ALA A 201 1.36 2.43 16.07
C ALA A 201 0.74 2.46 14.66
N ARG A 202 0.03 1.39 14.24
CA ARG A 202 -0.69 1.37 12.97
C ARG A 202 -1.83 2.38 12.91
N LEU A 203 -2.58 2.55 14.01
CA LEU A 203 -3.64 3.56 14.08
C LEU A 203 -3.10 4.99 13.95
N LEU A 204 -1.98 5.28 14.60
CA LEU A 204 -1.30 6.58 14.48
C LEU A 204 -0.76 6.82 13.06
N LEU A 205 -0.18 5.79 12.43
CA LEU A 205 0.23 5.87 11.02
C LEU A 205 -0.97 6.16 10.12
N GLN A 206 -2.08 5.45 10.30
CA GLN A 206 -3.30 5.65 9.51
C GLN A 206 -3.87 7.07 9.64
N GLN A 207 -3.83 7.65 10.84
CA GLN A 207 -4.24 9.05 11.07
C GLN A 207 -3.32 10.03 10.33
N THR A 208 -2.00 9.86 10.49
CA THR A 208 -0.98 10.68 9.80
C THR A 208 -1.12 10.60 8.28
N LEU A 209 -1.33 9.40 7.73
CA LEU A 209 -1.53 9.19 6.30
C LEU A 209 -2.83 9.82 5.80
N ARG A 210 -3.93 9.81 6.59
CA ARG A 210 -5.18 10.50 6.23
C ARG A 210 -4.99 12.02 6.14
N GLU A 211 -4.20 12.60 7.04
CA GLU A 211 -3.82 14.02 6.97
C GLU A 211 -2.97 14.31 5.75
N GLN A 212 -1.95 13.46 5.50
CA GLN A 212 -1.08 13.59 4.33
C GLN A 212 -1.87 13.47 3.03
N PHE A 213 -2.86 12.58 2.96
CA PHE A 213 -3.70 12.39 1.79
C PHE A 213 -4.50 13.65 1.46
N ARG A 214 -5.02 14.35 2.47
CA ARG A 214 -5.70 15.65 2.29
C ARG A 214 -4.72 16.72 1.79
N ARG A 215 -3.52 16.78 2.34
CA ARG A 215 -2.48 17.75 1.95
C ARG A 215 -1.91 17.52 0.55
N ALA A 216 -1.86 16.26 0.12
CA ALA A 216 -1.38 15.85 -1.19
C ALA A 216 -2.44 15.94 -2.30
N SER A 217 -3.61 16.52 -2.03
CA SER A 217 -4.71 16.62 -3.00
C SER A 217 -4.25 17.25 -4.31
N GLY A 218 -4.49 16.54 -5.43
CA GLY A 218 -4.07 16.98 -6.76
C GLY A 218 -2.60 16.74 -7.08
N MET A 219 -1.86 16.06 -6.21
CA MET A 219 -0.45 15.73 -6.41
C MET A 219 -0.23 14.21 -6.52
N PRO A 220 0.86 13.77 -7.16
CA PRO A 220 1.21 12.36 -7.27
C PRO A 220 1.34 11.65 -5.91
N ALA A 221 1.76 12.37 -4.87
CA ALA A 221 1.87 11.83 -3.51
C ALA A 221 0.54 11.32 -2.95
N ALA A 222 -0.63 11.81 -3.43
CA ALA A 222 -1.92 11.28 -3.03
C ALA A 222 -2.12 9.82 -3.44
N ILE A 223 -1.54 9.41 -4.58
CA ILE A 223 -1.61 8.03 -5.10
C ILE A 223 -0.91 7.09 -4.13
N PHE A 224 0.33 7.41 -3.78
CA PHE A 224 1.15 6.57 -2.89
C PHE A 224 0.65 6.63 -1.44
N THR A 225 0.13 7.77 -1.00
CA THR A 225 -0.51 7.87 0.33
C THR A 225 -1.78 7.02 0.38
N TYR A 226 -2.59 7.01 -0.68
CA TYR A 226 -3.74 6.12 -0.79
C TYR A 226 -3.34 4.65 -0.81
N LEU A 227 -2.29 4.28 -1.55
CA LEU A 227 -1.74 2.92 -1.53
C LEU A 227 -1.26 2.50 -0.13
N ALA A 228 -0.59 3.41 0.60
CA ALA A 228 -0.16 3.16 1.99
C ALA A 228 -1.33 3.07 2.99
N LEU A 229 -2.49 3.65 2.65
CA LEU A 229 -3.71 3.48 3.44
C LEU A 229 -4.40 2.16 3.11
N LEU A 230 -4.48 1.81 1.82
CA LEU A 230 -5.00 0.55 1.32
C LEU A 230 -4.21 -0.65 1.89
N ALA A 231 -2.89 -0.47 1.96
CA ALA A 231 -1.93 -1.35 2.59
C ALA A 231 -2.34 -1.79 3.99
N LEU A 232 -2.63 -0.82 4.86
CA LEU A 232 -3.01 -1.06 6.25
C LEU A 232 -4.35 -1.78 6.37
N ASP A 233 -5.32 -1.44 5.51
CA ASP A 233 -6.62 -2.13 5.48
C ASP A 233 -6.45 -3.58 5.02
N TRP A 234 -5.60 -3.81 4.01
CA TRP A 234 -5.30 -5.16 3.51
C TRP A 234 -4.58 -6.01 4.54
N GLU A 235 -3.55 -5.49 5.21
CA GLU A 235 -2.85 -6.20 6.29
C GLU A 235 -3.79 -6.60 7.42
N ARG A 236 -4.70 -5.69 7.81
CA ARG A 236 -5.71 -5.94 8.84
C ARG A 236 -6.71 -6.99 8.40
N LEU A 237 -7.20 -6.93 7.15
CA LEU A 237 -8.11 -7.91 6.58
C LEU A 237 -7.47 -9.30 6.55
N ARG A 238 -6.27 -9.39 5.95
CA ARG A 238 -5.48 -10.61 5.82
C ARG A 238 -5.26 -11.28 7.18
N GLY A 239 -4.81 -10.51 8.18
CA GLY A 239 -4.60 -11.03 9.52
C GLY A 239 -5.88 -11.58 10.15
N ASN A 240 -7.01 -10.88 9.99
CA ASN A 240 -8.29 -11.34 10.52
C ASN A 240 -8.82 -12.61 9.84
N LEU A 241 -8.62 -12.74 8.52
CA LEU A 241 -9.03 -13.92 7.76
C LEU A 241 -8.17 -15.13 8.07
N LEU A 242 -6.84 -15.00 7.96
CA LEU A 242 -5.91 -16.11 8.17
C LEU A 242 -5.97 -16.67 9.59
N LEU A 243 -5.99 -15.81 10.61
CA LEU A 243 -6.12 -16.28 12.00
C LEU A 243 -7.40 -17.10 12.18
N ARG A 244 -8.53 -16.62 11.64
CA ARG A 244 -9.81 -17.32 11.76
C ARG A 244 -9.85 -18.63 10.96
N ALA A 245 -9.25 -18.67 9.77
CA ALA A 245 -9.16 -19.90 8.98
C ALA A 245 -8.34 -20.97 9.72
N LEU A 246 -7.15 -20.61 10.23
CA LEU A 246 -6.28 -21.52 10.99
C LEU A 246 -6.94 -22.05 12.28
N TYR A 247 -7.67 -21.20 13.00
CA TYR A 247 -8.39 -21.63 14.20
C TYR A 247 -9.71 -22.37 13.91
N HIS A 248 -10.25 -22.24 12.69
CA HIS A 248 -11.41 -23.02 12.25
C HIS A 248 -11.01 -24.45 11.94
N ASP A 249 -9.95 -24.64 11.15
CA ASP A 249 -9.45 -25.96 10.73
C ASP A 249 -9.03 -26.80 11.96
N SER A 250 -8.32 -26.18 12.91
CA SER A 250 -7.91 -26.87 14.15
C SER A 250 -9.06 -27.27 15.08
N ALA A 251 -10.23 -26.65 14.97
CA ALA A 251 -11.41 -27.01 15.75
C ALA A 251 -12.24 -28.14 15.10
N GLU A 252 -12.21 -28.25 13.77
CA GLU A 252 -12.86 -29.34 13.02
C GLU A 252 -12.02 -30.62 13.05
N GLU A 253 -10.69 -30.54 13.07
CA GLU A 253 -9.79 -31.72 13.21
C GLU A 253 -9.82 -32.38 14.59
N ALA A 254 -10.32 -31.68 15.62
CA ALA A 254 -10.42 -32.19 16.99
C ALA A 254 -11.76 -32.88 17.31
N GLN A 255 -12.68 -32.96 16.34
CA GLN A 255 -14.00 -33.61 16.46
C GLN A 255 -14.04 -34.92 15.68
#